data_AF-A9VQJ6-F1
#
_entry.id   AF-A9VQJ6-F1
#
_cell.length_a   1.000
_cell.length_b   1.000
_cell.length_c   1.000
_cell.angle_alpha   90.00
_cell.angle_beta   90.00
_cell.angle_gamma   90.00
#
_symmetry.space_group_name_H-M   'P 1'
#
loop_
_entity.id
_entity.type
_entity.pdbx_description
1 polymer ?
#
loop_
_entity_poly.entity_id
_entity_poly.type
_entity_poly.pdbx_seq_one_letter_code
_entity_poly.pdbx_strand_id
1 'polypeptide(L)'
;MSQRISYYDVAPDGMKIMMDMEKYTKKSTINRITRELIKIRVSQINGCAFCMDMHTSDARKIGETEQRIYCLNAWNECDFYTPEEKVALELSEHITLIPTKRVPEDLYKRVREHYDEKQYVDLVLVINQINSWNRISIAMGNTATKK
;
A
#
# COMPACT_ATOMS: atom_id res chain seq x y z
N MET A 1 -20.94 -9.11 4.51
CA MET A 1 -20.24 -8.45 3.39
C MET A 1 -20.80 -9.04 2.10
N SER A 2 -21.42 -8.26 1.22
CA SER A 2 -21.87 -8.79 -0.08
C SER A 2 -20.70 -8.79 -1.06
N GLN A 3 -19.86 -9.82 -1.01
CA GLN A 3 -18.89 -10.06 -2.08
C GLN A 3 -19.66 -10.59 -3.30
N ARG A 4 -19.26 -10.19 -4.51
CA ARG A 4 -19.83 -10.72 -5.77
C ARG A 4 -19.54 -12.22 -5.92
N ILE A 5 -18.41 -12.67 -5.37
CA ILE A 5 -17.94 -14.05 -5.42
C ILE A 5 -17.12 -14.35 -4.17
N SER A 6 -17.28 -15.55 -3.61
CA SER A 6 -16.41 -16.04 -2.53
C SER A 6 -15.08 -16.53 -3.13
N TYR A 7 -14.21 -15.60 -3.53
CA TYR A 7 -13.00 -15.91 -4.28
C TYR A 7 -11.97 -16.76 -3.49
N TYR A 8 -12.04 -16.77 -2.17
CA TYR A 8 -11.26 -17.69 -1.34
C TYR A 8 -11.74 -19.15 -1.45
N ASP A 9 -13.04 -19.38 -1.64
CA ASP A 9 -13.60 -20.73 -1.78
C ASP A 9 -13.51 -21.22 -3.22
N VAL A 10 -13.69 -20.31 -4.19
CA VAL A 10 -13.67 -20.64 -5.63
C VAL A 10 -12.26 -20.88 -6.16
N ALA A 11 -11.26 -20.13 -5.67
CA ALA A 11 -9.88 -20.23 -6.14
C ALA A 11 -8.87 -20.21 -4.97
N PRO A 12 -8.93 -21.19 -4.04
CA PRO A 12 -8.12 -21.20 -2.82
C PRO A 12 -6.61 -21.18 -3.10
N ASP A 13 -6.14 -21.94 -4.08
CA ASP A 13 -4.72 -21.99 -4.44
C ASP A 13 -4.22 -20.65 -5.01
N GLY A 14 -5.04 -19.98 -5.80
CA GLY A 14 -4.74 -18.64 -6.32
C GLY A 14 -4.65 -17.61 -5.19
N MET A 15 -5.60 -17.65 -4.25
CA MET A 15 -5.57 -16.76 -3.08
C MET A 15 -4.45 -17.08 -2.09
N LYS A 16 -4.00 -18.33 -2.02
CA LYS A 16 -2.84 -18.72 -1.23
C LYS A 16 -1.57 -18.01 -1.69
N ILE A 17 -1.38 -17.81 -2.99
CA ILE A 17 -0.21 -17.08 -3.54
C ILE A 17 -0.23 -15.63 -3.06
N MET A 18 -1.40 -14.96 -3.12
CA MET A 18 -1.57 -13.60 -2.61
C MET A 18 -1.24 -13.50 -1.11
N MET A 19 -1.66 -14.49 -0.34
CA MET A 19 -1.38 -14.57 1.10
C MET A 19 0.09 -14.85 1.40
N ASP A 20 0.76 -15.68 0.60
CA ASP A 20 2.19 -15.97 0.78
C ASP A 20 3.06 -14.74 0.46
N MET A 21 2.67 -13.91 -0.52
CA MET A 21 3.31 -12.62 -0.76
C MET A 21 3.05 -11.63 0.40
N GLU A 22 1.86 -11.61 1.00
CA GLU A 22 1.61 -10.82 2.22
C GLU A 22 2.48 -11.29 3.41
N LYS A 23 2.70 -12.60 3.56
CA LYS A 23 3.60 -13.14 4.60
C LYS A 23 5.04 -12.72 4.35
N TYR A 24 5.49 -12.70 3.09
CA TYR A 24 6.82 -12.23 2.72
C TYR A 24 6.98 -10.75 3.05
N THR A 25 6.07 -9.89 2.56
CA THR A 25 6.17 -8.44 2.75
C THR A 25 6.08 -8.04 4.22
N LYS A 26 5.33 -8.78 5.07
CA LYS A 26 5.32 -8.58 6.53
C LYS A 26 6.68 -8.82 7.21
N LYS A 27 7.54 -9.65 6.62
CA LYS A 27 8.91 -9.93 7.12
C LYS A 27 9.95 -8.95 6.59
N SER A 28 9.59 -8.02 5.70
CA SER A 28 10.52 -6.98 5.22
C SER A 28 11.03 -6.12 6.37
N THR A 29 12.21 -5.54 6.20
CA THR A 29 12.80 -4.58 7.15
C THR A 29 12.23 -3.17 7.01
N ILE A 30 11.41 -2.91 5.99
CA ILE A 30 10.65 -1.64 5.86
C ILE A 30 9.81 -1.41 7.11
N ASN A 31 9.89 -0.19 7.65
CA ASN A 31 9.13 0.24 8.82
C ASN A 31 7.63 -0.10 8.65
N ARG A 32 7.02 -0.66 9.70
CA ARG A 32 5.62 -1.11 9.68
C ARG A 32 4.65 0.04 9.40
N ILE A 33 4.91 1.23 9.95
CA ILE A 33 4.13 2.44 9.70
C ILE A 33 4.23 2.82 8.22
N THR A 34 5.44 2.88 7.65
CA THR A 34 5.63 3.18 6.22
C THR A 34 4.87 2.20 5.32
N ARG A 35 4.89 0.90 5.62
CA ARG A 35 4.09 -0.09 4.86
C ARG A 35 2.59 0.20 4.90
N GLU A 36 2.04 0.58 6.06
CA GLU A 36 0.61 0.92 6.16
C GLU A 36 0.29 2.27 5.48
N LEU A 37 1.17 3.27 5.54
CA LEU A 37 1.01 4.52 4.78
C LEU A 37 0.98 4.26 3.27
N ILE A 38 1.90 3.44 2.75
CA ILE A 38 1.88 3.00 1.35
C ILE A 38 0.53 2.34 1.03
N LYS A 39 0.09 1.40 1.88
CA LYS A 39 -1.16 0.67 1.65
C LYS A 39 -2.38 1.59 1.63
N ILE A 40 -2.45 2.58 2.52
CA ILE A 40 -3.52 3.58 2.55
C ILE A 40 -3.44 4.46 1.30
N ARG A 41 -2.27 5.03 0.97
CA ARG A 41 -2.11 5.96 -0.16
C ARG A 41 -2.44 5.30 -1.49
N VAL A 42 -1.96 4.09 -1.73
CA VAL A 42 -2.28 3.33 -2.94
C VAL A 42 -3.78 3.02 -3.02
N SER A 43 -4.40 2.66 -1.89
CA SER A 43 -5.85 2.41 -1.82
C SER A 43 -6.69 3.66 -2.07
N GLN A 44 -6.23 4.85 -1.65
CA GLN A 44 -6.86 6.13 -1.99
C GLN A 44 -6.82 6.38 -3.50
N ILE A 45 -5.67 6.17 -4.14
CA ILE A 45 -5.52 6.37 -5.60
C ILE A 45 -6.41 5.40 -6.37
N ASN A 46 -6.44 4.13 -5.97
CA ASN A 46 -7.22 3.08 -6.64
C ASN A 46 -8.72 3.10 -6.28
N GLY A 47 -9.14 3.86 -5.26
CA GLY A 47 -10.54 3.92 -4.81
C GLY A 47 -11.04 2.67 -4.08
N CYS A 48 -10.17 1.90 -3.41
CA CYS A 48 -10.59 0.71 -2.65
C CYS A 48 -11.08 1.08 -1.24
N ALA A 49 -12.37 1.33 -1.06
CA ALA A 49 -12.96 1.67 0.24
C ALA A 49 -12.70 0.62 1.33
N PHE A 50 -12.86 -0.66 0.99
CA PHE A 50 -12.57 -1.78 1.90
C PHE A 50 -11.12 -1.76 2.40
N CYS A 51 -10.17 -1.53 1.49
CA CYS A 51 -8.75 -1.52 1.80
C CYS A 51 -8.38 -0.29 2.64
N MET A 52 -8.99 0.87 2.38
CA MET A 52 -8.82 2.07 3.19
C MET A 52 -9.31 1.87 4.63
N ASP A 53 -10.49 1.29 4.84
CA ASP A 53 -11.00 1.02 6.20
C ASP A 53 -10.08 0.05 6.97
N MET A 54 -9.62 -1.02 6.30
CA MET A 54 -8.70 -1.99 6.90
C MET A 54 -7.36 -1.35 7.29
N HIS A 55 -6.68 -0.69 6.35
CA HIS A 55 -5.32 -0.21 6.57
C HIS A 55 -5.26 1.03 7.47
N THR A 56 -6.27 1.90 7.45
CA THR A 56 -6.36 2.98 8.45
C THR A 56 -6.61 2.43 9.85
N SER A 57 -7.44 1.38 9.98
CA SER A 57 -7.65 0.70 11.26
C SER A 57 -6.37 0.02 11.77
N ASP A 58 -5.59 -0.61 10.88
CA ASP A 58 -4.36 -1.30 11.25
C ASP A 58 -3.20 -0.33 11.55
N ALA A 59 -3.12 0.80 10.84
CA ALA A 59 -2.17 1.87 11.13
C ALA A 59 -2.38 2.46 12.53
N ARG A 60 -3.64 2.72 12.92
CA ARG A 60 -3.96 3.19 14.28
C ARG A 60 -3.51 2.22 15.37
N LYS A 61 -3.68 0.90 15.14
CA LYS A 61 -3.25 -0.14 16.11
C LYS A 61 -1.74 -0.15 16.36
N ILE A 62 -0.96 0.45 15.46
CA ILE A 62 0.51 0.51 15.57
C ILE A 62 1.02 1.90 15.90
N GLY A 63 0.14 2.81 16.33
CA GLY A 63 0.50 4.15 16.81
C GLY A 63 0.53 5.24 15.76
N GLU A 64 0.02 5.00 14.54
CA GLU A 64 -0.15 6.08 13.56
C GLU A 64 -1.28 7.04 14.00
N THR A 65 -1.14 8.31 13.66
CA THR A 65 -2.01 9.40 14.12
C THR A 65 -3.09 9.76 13.10
N GLU A 66 -4.22 10.27 13.57
CA GLU A 66 -5.29 10.77 12.66
C GLU A 66 -4.78 11.89 11.76
N GLN A 67 -3.94 12.79 12.27
CA GLN A 67 -3.36 13.89 11.48
C GLN A 67 -2.63 13.33 10.24
N ARG A 68 -1.75 12.35 10.46
CA ARG A 68 -0.98 11.71 9.38
C ARG A 68 -1.82 10.82 8.48
N ILE A 69 -2.92 10.25 8.95
CA ILE A 69 -3.83 9.51 8.07
C ILE A 69 -4.63 10.46 7.17
N TYR A 70 -5.15 11.56 7.73
CA TYR A 70 -5.99 12.50 6.99
C TYR A 70 -5.20 13.34 5.99
N CYS A 71 -3.97 13.74 6.32
CA CYS A 71 -3.12 14.51 5.42
C CYS A 71 -2.39 13.66 4.37
N LEU A 72 -2.56 12.34 4.38
CA LEU A 72 -1.80 11.43 3.52
C LEU A 72 -2.04 11.66 2.02
N ASN A 73 -3.19 12.18 1.63
CA ASN A 73 -3.47 12.56 0.23
C ASN A 73 -2.74 13.83 -0.22
N ALA A 74 -2.18 14.61 0.71
CA ALA A 74 -1.41 15.83 0.50
C ALA A 74 -0.03 15.76 1.20
N TRP A 75 0.54 14.55 1.26
CA TRP A 75 1.74 14.24 2.03
C TRP A 75 2.96 15.09 1.68
N ASN A 76 3.06 15.54 0.43
CA ASN A 76 4.19 16.31 -0.08
C ASN A 76 4.33 17.67 0.61
N GLU A 77 3.20 18.31 0.95
CA GLU A 77 3.11 19.61 1.64
C GLU A 77 3.27 19.52 3.16
N CYS A 78 3.37 18.31 3.72
CA CYS A 78 3.42 18.09 5.17
C CYS A 78 4.85 17.93 5.68
N ASP A 79 5.21 18.54 6.81
CA ASP A 79 6.55 18.48 7.41
C ASP A 79 6.73 17.29 8.38
N PHE A 80 5.63 16.70 8.84
CA PHE A 80 5.63 15.60 9.80
C PHE A 80 5.79 14.19 9.18
N TYR A 81 6.03 14.07 7.87
CA TYR A 81 6.52 12.83 7.25
C TYR A 81 8.03 12.91 7.04
N THR A 82 8.74 11.84 7.38
CA THR A 82 10.21 11.80 7.23
C THR A 82 10.60 11.80 5.74
N PRO A 83 11.84 12.22 5.40
CA PRO A 83 12.34 12.13 4.02
C PRO A 83 12.22 10.71 3.43
N GLU A 84 12.54 9.69 4.24
CA GLU A 84 12.38 8.27 3.90
C GLU A 84 10.92 7.94 3.55
N GLU A 85 9.94 8.34 4.38
CA GLU A 85 8.52 8.13 4.11
C GLU A 85 8.06 8.83 2.83
N LYS A 86 8.52 10.07 2.61
CA LYS A 86 8.15 10.87 1.44
C LYS A 86 8.58 10.19 0.13
N VAL A 87 9.83 9.73 0.02
CA VAL A 87 10.28 9.06 -1.20
C VAL A 87 9.60 7.70 -1.41
N ALA A 88 9.23 6.99 -0.33
CA ALA A 88 8.46 5.76 -0.44
C ALA A 88 7.01 6.02 -0.91
N LEU A 89 6.37 7.09 -0.44
CA LEU A 89 5.05 7.53 -0.90
C LEU A 89 5.09 7.97 -2.36
N GLU A 90 6.11 8.73 -2.77
CA GLU A 90 6.30 9.14 -4.16
C GLU A 90 6.47 7.93 -5.09
N LEU A 91 7.34 6.99 -4.72
CA LEU A 91 7.51 5.72 -5.46
C LEU A 91 6.18 4.96 -5.56
N SER A 92 5.39 4.95 -4.49
CA SER A 92 4.08 4.31 -4.46
C SER A 92 3.11 4.92 -5.45
N GLU A 93 3.07 6.25 -5.58
CA GLU A 93 2.24 6.92 -6.58
C GLU A 93 2.70 6.63 -8.01
N HIS A 94 4.02 6.65 -8.24
CA HIS A 94 4.63 6.39 -9.54
C HIS A 94 4.34 4.97 -10.04
N ILE A 95 4.50 3.96 -9.18
CA ILE A 95 4.20 2.56 -9.51
C ILE A 95 2.69 2.32 -9.63
N THR A 96 1.86 2.99 -8.82
CA THR A 96 0.40 2.85 -8.94
C THR A 96 -0.11 3.46 -10.24
N LEU A 97 0.44 4.60 -10.66
CA LEU A 97 0.12 5.31 -11.90
C LEU A 97 1.14 4.98 -13.02
N ILE A 98 1.65 3.74 -13.04
CA ILE A 98 2.74 3.33 -13.93
C ILE A 98 2.52 3.64 -15.42
N PRO A 99 1.30 3.61 -16.00
CA PRO A 99 1.15 3.89 -17.44
C PRO A 99 1.58 5.32 -17.82
N THR A 100 1.44 6.28 -16.89
CA THR A 100 1.72 7.70 -17.14
C THR A 100 2.95 8.21 -16.41
N LYS A 101 3.18 7.79 -15.15
CA LYS A 101 4.28 8.31 -14.33
C LYS A 101 5.59 7.55 -14.51
N ARG A 102 5.53 6.23 -14.76
CA ARG A 102 6.71 5.33 -14.75
C ARG A 102 7.53 5.49 -13.45
N VAL A 103 8.74 4.92 -13.40
CA VAL A 103 9.70 5.18 -12.32
C VAL A 103 10.93 5.82 -12.97
N PRO A 104 11.06 7.16 -12.93
CA PRO A 104 12.24 7.86 -13.42
C PRO A 104 13.51 7.47 -12.66
N GLU A 105 14.66 7.59 -13.31
CA GLU A 105 15.96 7.27 -12.72
C GLU A 105 16.30 8.15 -11.51
N ASP A 106 15.90 9.43 -11.51
CA ASP A 106 16.11 10.32 -10.37
C ASP A 106 15.33 9.85 -9.12
N LEU A 107 14.10 9.35 -9.31
CA LEU A 107 13.28 8.82 -8.23
C LEU A 107 13.91 7.55 -7.66
N TYR A 108 14.39 6.65 -8.53
CA TYR A 108 15.16 5.48 -8.09
C TYR A 108 16.35 5.88 -7.22
N LYS A 109 17.16 6.84 -7.66
CA LYS A 109 18.32 7.34 -6.91
C LYS A 109 17.94 7.92 -5.54
N ARG A 110 16.92 8.78 -5.48
CA ARG A 110 16.42 9.36 -4.22
C ARG A 110 15.87 8.32 -3.26
N VAL A 111 15.18 7.30 -3.76
CA VAL A 111 14.75 6.18 -2.91
C VAL A 111 15.97 5.43 -2.36
N ARG A 112 17.01 5.23 -3.19
CA ARG A 112 18.24 4.52 -2.79
C ARG A 112 19.11 5.28 -1.79
N GLU A 113 18.91 6.58 -1.60
CA GLU A 113 19.53 7.35 -0.50
C GLU A 113 19.02 6.92 0.88
N HIS A 114 17.80 6.37 0.96
CA HIS A 114 17.16 5.96 2.23
C HIS A 114 16.98 4.44 2.38
N TYR A 115 16.85 3.72 1.27
CA TYR A 115 16.53 2.30 1.25
C TYR A 115 17.56 1.53 0.46
N ASP A 116 18.18 0.50 1.04
CA ASP A 116 19.11 -0.41 0.35
C ASP A 116 18.45 -1.16 -0.84
N GLU A 117 19.23 -1.92 -1.62
CA GLU A 117 18.69 -2.61 -2.81
C GLU A 117 17.60 -3.62 -2.44
N LYS A 118 17.76 -4.34 -1.33
CA LYS A 118 16.77 -5.29 -0.86
C LYS A 118 15.50 -4.56 -0.41
N GLN A 119 15.65 -3.45 0.31
CA GLN A 119 14.55 -2.60 0.73
C GLN A 119 13.82 -1.97 -0.46
N TYR A 120 14.52 -1.59 -1.52
CA TYR A 120 13.90 -1.12 -2.77
C TYR A 120 13.03 -2.21 -3.40
N VAL A 121 13.55 -3.45 -3.51
CA VAL A 121 12.76 -4.59 -3.98
C VAL A 121 11.55 -4.84 -3.07
N ASP A 122 11.74 -4.80 -1.74
CA ASP A 122 10.67 -4.98 -0.77
C ASP A 122 9.60 -3.88 -0.91
N LEU A 123 9.97 -2.61 -1.13
CA LEU A 123 9.05 -1.51 -1.41
C LEU A 123 8.22 -1.77 -2.66
N VAL A 124 8.88 -2.14 -3.77
CA VAL A 124 8.19 -2.48 -5.03
C VAL A 124 7.20 -3.63 -4.81
N LEU A 125 7.58 -4.65 -4.04
CA LEU A 125 6.69 -5.77 -3.72
C LEU A 125 5.52 -5.36 -2.81
N VAL A 126 5.74 -4.52 -1.80
CA VAL A 126 4.66 -3.96 -0.96
C VAL A 126 3.66 -3.17 -1.82
N ILE A 127 4.15 -2.30 -2.70
CA ILE A 127 3.32 -1.46 -3.58
C ILE A 127 2.52 -2.32 -4.56
N ASN A 128 3.16 -3.32 -5.17
CA ASN A 128 2.47 -4.26 -6.05
C ASN A 128 1.43 -5.10 -5.30
N GLN A 129 1.75 -5.55 -4.09
CA GLN A 129 0.83 -6.34 -3.26
C GLN A 129 -0.46 -5.56 -2.98
N ILE A 130 -0.37 -4.30 -2.55
CA ILE A 130 -1.58 -3.51 -2.28
C ILE A 130 -2.33 -3.16 -3.56
N ASN A 131 -1.63 -2.87 -4.66
CA ASN A 131 -2.26 -2.67 -5.96
C ASN A 131 -3.07 -3.90 -6.39
N SER A 132 -2.53 -5.11 -6.19
CA SER A 132 -3.22 -6.37 -6.46
C SER A 132 -4.41 -6.58 -5.52
N TRP A 133 -4.27 -6.32 -4.23
CA TRP A 133 -5.39 -6.38 -3.28
C TRP A 133 -6.51 -5.40 -3.63
N ASN A 134 -6.18 -4.16 -4.03
CA ASN A 134 -7.17 -3.19 -4.46
C ASN A 134 -7.95 -3.70 -5.68
N ARG A 135 -7.25 -4.24 -6.70
CA ARG A 135 -7.88 -4.79 -7.91
C ARG A 135 -8.81 -5.96 -7.59
N ILE A 136 -8.36 -6.92 -6.77
CA ILE A 136 -9.18 -8.04 -6.33
C ILE A 136 -10.41 -7.51 -5.57
N SER A 137 -10.19 -6.65 -4.58
CA SER A 137 -11.25 -6.14 -3.72
C SER A 137 -12.33 -5.40 -4.51
N ILE A 138 -11.94 -4.51 -5.43
CA ILE A 138 -12.86 -3.75 -6.28
C ILE A 138 -13.57 -4.68 -7.26
N ALA A 139 -12.85 -5.56 -7.97
CA ALA A 139 -13.42 -6.44 -8.97
C ALA A 139 -14.45 -7.42 -8.35
N MET A 140 -14.15 -7.92 -7.14
CA MET A 140 -15.00 -8.86 -6.42
C MET A 140 -16.08 -8.17 -5.57
N GLY A 141 -16.19 -6.84 -5.63
CA GLY A 141 -17.27 -6.09 -5.00
C GLY A 141 -17.20 -6.01 -3.47
N ASN A 142 -16.00 -6.06 -2.88
CA ASN A 142 -15.84 -5.81 -1.45
C ASN A 142 -16.18 -4.34 -1.14
N THR A 143 -16.91 -4.10 -0.06
CA THR A 143 -17.31 -2.78 0.41
C THR A 143 -16.87 -2.55 1.85
N ALA A 144 -16.61 -1.30 2.22
CA ALA A 144 -16.46 -0.95 3.64
C ALA A 144 -17.85 -0.92 4.29
N THR A 145 -18.01 -1.64 5.39
CA THR A 145 -19.27 -1.69 6.15
C THR A 145 -19.12 -0.98 7.48
N LYS A 146 -20.24 -0.52 8.03
CA LYS A 146 -20.28 0.02 9.40
C LYS A 146 -19.77 -1.05 10.38
N LYS A 147 -18.90 -0.63 11.30
CA LYS A 147 -18.39 -1.46 12.41
C LYS A 147 -19.37 -1.45 13.57
#